data_AF-A0A6A7M3Z0-F1
#
_entry.id   AF-A0A6A7M3Z0-F1
#
_cell.length_a   1.000
_cell.length_b   1.000
_cell.length_c   1.000
_cell.angle_alpha   90.00
_cell.angle_beta   90.00
_cell.angle_gamma   90.00
#
_symmetry.space_group_name_H-M   'P 1'
#
loop_
_entity.id
_entity.type
_entity.pdbx_description
1 polymer ?
#
loop_
_entity_poly.entity_id
_entity_poly.type
_entity_poly.pdbx_seq_one_letter_code
_entity_poly.pdbx_strand_id
1 'polypeptide(L)'
;MTSRHTRAAIVAACRRMMQAGRLRPTMRACCACAGWSRSTGHRTFGPVAALHRAAIDDIATQHAILRRILGAERGALGLNAGRRMVKGAVLGRA
;
A
#
# COMPACT_ATOMS: atom_id res chain seq x y z
N MET A 1 18.63 -0.63 15.99
CA MET A 1 17.30 -0.59 15.33
C MET A 1 17.02 -1.92 14.66
N THR A 2 15.93 -2.61 15.01
CA THR A 2 15.66 -3.98 14.51
C THR A 2 14.94 -3.98 13.17
N SER A 3 15.15 -5.03 12.36
CA SER A 3 14.49 -5.23 11.04
C SER A 3 12.97 -5.01 11.08
N ARG A 4 12.31 -5.35 12.20
CA ARG A 4 10.88 -5.14 12.42
C ARG A 4 10.46 -3.66 12.39
N HIS A 5 11.27 -2.76 12.97
CA HIS A 5 10.98 -1.32 12.99
C HIS A 5 11.12 -0.71 11.59
N THR A 6 12.16 -1.09 10.85
CA THR A 6 12.36 -0.68 9.45
C THR A 6 11.20 -1.11 8.57
N ARG A 7 10.78 -2.38 8.68
CA ARG A 7 9.63 -2.91 7.93
C ARG A 7 8.35 -2.12 8.24
N ALA A 8 8.04 -1.88 9.51
CA ALA A 8 6.85 -1.15 9.93
C ALA A 8 6.84 0.28 9.39
N ALA A 9 7.96 1.00 9.48
CA ALA A 9 8.09 2.38 9.00
C ALA A 9 7.86 2.50 7.48
N ILE A 10 8.46 1.60 6.68
CA ILE A 10 8.30 1.61 5.22
C ILE A 10 6.86 1.26 4.82
N VAL A 11 6.21 0.31 5.51
CA VAL A 11 4.79 0.00 5.27
C VAL A 11 3.90 1.19 5.64
N ALA A 12 4.14 1.83 6.79
CA ALA A 12 3.38 3.01 7.20
C ALA A 12 3.50 4.16 6.19
N ALA A 13 4.71 4.42 5.67
CA ALA A 13 4.92 5.40 4.60
C ALA A 13 4.15 5.04 3.32
N CYS A 14 4.18 3.77 2.92
CA CYS A 14 3.43 3.27 1.76
C CYS A 14 1.91 3.47 1.93
N ARG A 15 1.36 3.13 3.11
CA ARG A 15 -0.05 3.33 3.46
C ARG A 15 -0.45 4.80 3.36
N ARG A 16 0.33 5.71 3.96
CA ARG A 16 0.06 7.15 3.88
C ARG A 16 0.00 7.65 2.44
N MET A 17 0.91 7.20 1.58
CA MET A 17 0.90 7.57 0.16
C MET A 17 -0.34 7.02 -0.57
N MET A 18 -0.72 5.77 -0.33
CA MET A 18 -1.93 5.18 -0.91
C MET A 18 -3.20 5.90 -0.43
N GLN A 19 -3.27 6.21 0.86
CA GLN A 19 -4.36 6.98 1.46
C GLN A 19 -4.41 8.43 0.96
N ALA A 20 -3.30 8.98 0.48
CA ALA A 20 -3.24 10.27 -0.21
C ALA A 20 -3.64 10.18 -1.71
N GLY A 21 -3.85 8.97 -2.25
CA GLY A 21 -4.29 8.73 -3.62
C GLY A 21 -3.19 8.25 -4.57
N ARG A 22 -1.93 8.14 -4.10
CA ARG A 22 -0.87 7.52 -4.89
C ARG A 22 -0.95 6.00 -4.73
N LEU A 23 -1.75 5.35 -5.59
CA LEU A 23 -2.07 3.92 -5.49
C LEU A 23 -0.86 2.99 -5.67
N ARG A 24 0.12 3.37 -6.48
CA ARG A 24 1.30 2.55 -6.81
C ARG A 24 2.60 3.30 -6.45
N PRO A 25 2.85 3.59 -5.17
CA PRO A 25 4.04 4.33 -4.76
C PRO A 25 5.29 3.49 -5.02
N THR A 26 6.38 4.12 -5.47
CA THR A 26 7.62 3.40 -5.76
C THR A 26 8.37 3.03 -4.47
N MET A 27 9.19 1.98 -4.51
CA MET A 27 10.05 1.60 -3.38
C MET A 27 10.89 2.78 -2.89
N ARG A 28 11.46 3.57 -3.83
CA ARG A 28 12.26 4.77 -3.53
C ARG A 28 11.46 5.80 -2.73
N ALA A 29 10.23 6.09 -3.15
CA ALA A 29 9.38 7.09 -2.48
C ALA A 29 9.00 6.63 -1.06
N CYS A 30 8.59 5.37 -0.90
CA CYS A 30 8.25 4.82 0.41
C CYS A 30 9.44 4.83 1.37
N CYS A 31 10.62 4.44 0.90
CA CYS A 31 11.83 4.43 1.72
C CYS A 31 12.25 5.86 2.10
N ALA A 32 12.26 6.80 1.15
CA ALA A 32 12.59 8.20 1.43
C ALA A 32 11.67 8.82 2.49
N CYS A 33 10.35 8.58 2.39
CA CYS A 33 9.38 9.05 3.39
C CYS A 33 9.56 8.38 4.77
N ALA A 34 10.12 7.18 4.81
CA ALA A 34 10.40 6.44 6.05
C ALA A 34 11.81 6.69 6.60
N GLY A 35 12.63 7.55 5.96
CA GLY A 35 14.02 7.82 6.38
C GLY A 35 15.01 6.71 6.03
N TRP A 36 14.73 5.88 5.02
CA TRP A 36 15.55 4.74 4.62
C TRP A 36 16.03 4.81 3.18
N SER A 37 17.13 4.13 2.90
CA SER A 37 17.63 3.95 1.54
C SER A 37 16.74 2.98 0.74
N ARG A 38 16.77 3.13 -0.60
CA ARG A 38 16.10 2.20 -1.52
C ARG A 38 16.62 0.76 -1.37
N SER A 39 17.93 0.60 -1.12
CA SER A 39 18.56 -0.71 -0.93
C SER A 39 18.02 -1.43 0.31
N THR A 40 17.80 -0.70 1.41
CA THR A 40 17.13 -1.25 2.60
C THR A 40 15.73 -1.75 2.27
N GLY A 41 14.94 -0.98 1.52
CA GLY A 41 13.60 -1.41 1.08
C GLY A 41 13.61 -2.70 0.28
N HIS A 42 14.50 -2.83 -0.71
CA HIS A 42 14.62 -4.07 -1.48
C HIS A 42 15.12 -5.25 -0.65
N ARG A 43 16.02 -5.03 0.32
CA ARG A 43 16.43 -6.08 1.26
C ARG A 43 15.28 -6.56 2.14
N THR A 44 14.40 -5.65 2.57
CA THR A 44 13.29 -5.97 3.47
C THR A 44 12.10 -6.62 2.77
N PHE A 45 11.77 -6.19 1.54
CA PHE A 45 10.54 -6.63 0.86
C PHE A 45 10.80 -7.39 -0.45
N GLY A 46 12.01 -7.34 -1.01
CA GLY A 46 12.29 -7.79 -2.38
C GLY A 46 11.57 -6.89 -3.40
N PRO A 47 10.59 -7.41 -4.16
CA PRO A 47 9.84 -6.62 -5.13
C PRO A 47 8.89 -5.62 -4.45
N VAL A 48 8.65 -4.48 -5.13
CA VAL A 48 7.72 -3.45 -4.64
C VAL A 48 6.29 -3.98 -4.43
N ALA A 49 5.89 -5.00 -5.19
CA ALA A 49 4.59 -5.66 -5.04
C ALA A 49 4.39 -6.28 -3.64
N ALA A 50 5.46 -6.77 -2.99
CA ALA A 50 5.37 -7.30 -1.64
C ALA A 50 5.13 -6.20 -0.60
N LEU A 51 5.75 -5.02 -0.79
CA LEU A 51 5.47 -3.83 0.00
C LEU A 51 4.01 -3.36 -0.20
N HIS A 52 3.53 -3.34 -1.44
CA HIS A 52 2.15 -2.97 -1.74
C HIS A 52 1.15 -3.92 -1.08
N ARG A 53 1.37 -5.23 -1.15
CA ARG A 53 0.55 -6.24 -0.45
C ARG A 53 0.46 -5.97 1.06
N ALA A 54 1.60 -5.76 1.71
CA ALA A 54 1.66 -5.44 3.13
C ALA A 54 0.96 -4.12 3.50
N ALA A 55 0.93 -3.15 2.58
CA ALA A 55 0.22 -1.90 2.76
C ALA A 55 -1.30 -2.07 2.65
N ILE A 56 -1.78 -2.80 1.63
CA ILE A 56 -3.21 -3.01 1.40
C ILE A 56 -3.83 -4.08 2.29
N ASP A 57 -3.08 -4.84 3.08
CA ASP A 57 -3.65 -5.71 4.12
C ASP A 57 -4.29 -4.90 5.27
N ASP A 58 -4.00 -3.58 5.35
CA ASP A 58 -4.62 -2.67 6.29
C ASP A 58 -6.02 -2.20 5.82
N ILE A 59 -7.03 -2.40 6.67
CA ILE A 59 -8.43 -2.09 6.36
C ILE A 59 -8.63 -0.60 6.09
N ALA A 60 -8.00 0.28 6.86
CA ALA A 60 -8.11 1.72 6.66
C ALA A 60 -7.56 2.15 5.28
N THR A 61 -6.44 1.55 4.86
CA THR A 61 -5.84 1.76 3.53
C THR A 61 -6.75 1.26 2.42
N GLN A 62 -7.31 0.05 2.52
CA GLN A 62 -8.30 -0.45 1.56
C GLN A 62 -9.50 0.50 1.48
N HIS A 63 -9.96 0.99 2.63
CA HIS A 63 -11.09 1.89 2.71
C HIS A 63 -10.79 3.24 2.02
N ALA A 64 -9.63 3.84 2.25
CA ALA A 64 -9.25 5.09 1.60
C ALA A 64 -9.16 4.94 0.07
N ILE A 65 -8.65 3.81 -0.40
CA ILE A 65 -8.58 3.49 -1.84
C ILE A 65 -9.99 3.34 -2.42
N LEU A 66 -10.86 2.53 -1.78
CA LEU A 66 -12.22 2.31 -2.26
C LEU A 66 -13.07 3.59 -2.27
N ARG A 67 -12.94 4.46 -1.26
CA ARG A 67 -13.62 5.77 -1.26
C ARG A 67 -13.22 6.63 -2.46
N ARG A 68 -11.97 6.55 -2.90
CA ARG A 68 -11.48 7.29 -4.08
C ARG A 68 -11.96 6.68 -5.39
N ILE A 69 -12.00 5.36 -5.50
CA ILE A 69 -12.42 4.68 -6.74
C ILE A 69 -13.93 4.77 -6.94
N LEU A 70 -14.72 4.55 -5.88
CA LEU A 70 -16.17 4.37 -5.97
C LEU A 70 -16.97 5.60 -5.51
N GLY A 71 -16.35 6.54 -4.80
CA GLY A 71 -17.07 7.68 -4.23
C GLY A 71 -18.27 7.24 -3.37
N ALA A 72 -19.46 7.73 -3.72
CA ALA A 72 -20.72 7.45 -3.04
C ALA A 72 -21.22 6.00 -3.27
N GLU A 73 -20.80 5.33 -4.34
CA GLU A 73 -21.29 3.99 -4.71
C GLU A 73 -20.71 2.86 -3.85
N ARG A 74 -19.75 3.19 -2.99
CA ARG A 74 -19.07 2.23 -2.11
C ARG A 74 -20.05 1.40 -1.26
N GLY A 75 -21.17 1.98 -0.84
CA GLY A 75 -22.16 1.31 0.03
C GLY A 75 -22.77 0.05 -0.57
N ALA A 76 -22.80 -0.07 -1.91
CA ALA A 76 -23.36 -1.21 -2.61
C ALA A 76 -22.36 -2.38 -2.80
N LEU A 77 -21.09 -2.18 -2.43
CA LEU A 77 -20.02 -3.11 -2.78
C LEU A 77 -19.73 -4.11 -1.64
N GLY A 78 -19.92 -5.41 -1.90
CA GLY A 78 -19.56 -6.46 -0.94
C GLY A 78 -18.05 -6.49 -0.63
N LEU A 79 -17.69 -6.91 0.60
CA LEU A 79 -16.30 -6.90 1.10
C LEU A 79 -15.30 -7.61 0.18
N ASN A 80 -15.69 -8.76 -0.39
CA ASN A 80 -14.85 -9.54 -1.30
C ASN A 80 -14.64 -8.83 -2.65
N ALA A 81 -15.67 -8.17 -3.17
CA ALA A 81 -15.55 -7.36 -4.39
C ALA A 81 -14.61 -6.19 -4.16
N GLY A 82 -14.75 -5.50 -3.02
CA GLY A 82 -13.90 -4.36 -2.65
C GLY A 82 -12.43 -4.76 -2.54
N ARG A 83 -12.15 -5.88 -1.87
CA ARG A 83 -10.79 -6.40 -1.76
C ARG A 83 -10.18 -6.76 -3.12
N ARG A 84 -10.96 -7.38 -4.04
CA ARG A 84 -10.50 -7.69 -5.40
C ARG A 84 -10.20 -6.41 -6.19
N MET A 85 -11.04 -5.39 -6.09
CA MET A 85 -10.82 -4.10 -6.74
C MET A 85 -9.55 -3.40 -6.24
N VAL A 86 -9.35 -3.35 -4.91
CA VAL A 86 -8.11 -2.76 -4.34
C VAL A 86 -6.87 -3.51 -4.83
N LYS A 87 -6.89 -4.85 -4.81
CA LYS A 87 -5.78 -5.66 -5.32
C LYS A 87 -5.49 -5.37 -6.78
N GLY A 88 -6.52 -5.32 -7.63
CA GLY A 88 -6.36 -5.01 -9.06
C GLY A 88 -5.79 -3.60 -9.29
N ALA A 89 -6.29 -2.60 -8.57
CA ALA A 89 -5.86 -1.21 -8.69
C ALA A 89 -4.39 -0.99 -8.26
N VAL A 90 -3.95 -1.69 -7.21
CA VAL A 90 -2.62 -1.49 -6.62
C VAL A 90 -1.57 -2.41 -7.25
N LEU A 91 -1.88 -3.69 -7.42
CA LEU A 91 -0.93 -4.69 -7.91
C LEU A 91 -0.89 -4.77 -9.44
N GLY A 92 -1.93 -4.32 -10.13
CA GLY A 92 -2.12 -4.53 -11.57
C GLY A 92 -2.81 -5.88 -11.86
N ARG A 93 -3.17 -6.10 -13.13
CA ARG A 93 -3.51 -7.46 -13.61
C ARG A 93 -2.25 -8.31 -13.53
N ALA A 94 -2.35 -9.46 -12.86
CA ALA A 94 -1.37 -10.53 -12.99
C ALA A 94 -1.43 -11.08 -14.43
#